data_AF-A0A0Q5M731-F1
#
_entry.id   AF-A0A0Q5M731-F1
#
_cell.length_a   1.000
_cell.length_b   1.000
_cell.length_c   1.000
_cell.angle_alpha   90.00
_cell.angle_beta   90.00
_cell.angle_gamma   90.00
#
_symmetry.space_group_name_H-M   'P 1'
#
loop_
_entity.id
_entity.type
_entity.pdbx_description
1 polymer ?
#
loop_
_entity_poly.entity_id
_entity_poly.type
_entity_poly.pdbx_seq_one_letter_code
_entity_poly.pdbx_strand_id
1 'polypeptide(L)' 'MTTYDTPIGNAPKPGQDIHLVRWIRSADGWSSETVLCTYLAGTPSHWVVERHGERVNLARAEWAQFAF' A
#
# COMPACT_ATOMS: atom_id res chain seq x y z
N MET A 1 17.46 2.23 21.58
CA MET A 1 16.34 2.73 20.76
C MET A 1 15.64 1.52 20.16
N THR A 2 14.64 1.00 20.84
CA THR A 2 13.85 -0.16 20.41
C THR A 2 12.72 0.37 19.54
N THR A 3 12.84 0.23 18.22
CA THR A 3 11.74 0.52 17.30
C THR A 3 10.67 -0.53 17.54
N TYR A 4 9.60 -0.15 18.23
CA TYR A 4 8.41 -0.99 18.34
C TYR A 4 7.79 -1.09 16.95
N ASP A 5 8.00 -2.24 16.30
CA ASP A 5 7.25 -2.65 15.12
C ASP A 5 5.81 -2.81 15.59
N THR A 6 5.03 -1.72 15.51
CA THR A 6 3.62 -1.77 15.86
C THR A 6 3.00 -2.64 14.78
N PRO A 7 2.52 -3.86 15.12
CA PRO A 7 2.00 -4.75 14.11
C PRO A 7 0.87 -4.03 13.42
N ILE A 8 1.03 -3.83 12.13
CA ILE A 8 -0.03 -3.30 11.31
C ILE A 8 -1.13 -4.36 11.38
N GLY A 9 -2.20 -4.06 12.11
CA GLY A 9 -3.37 -4.94 12.17
C GLY A 9 -3.84 -5.23 10.75
N ASN A 10 -3.86 -6.51 10.38
CA ASN A 10 -4.15 -7.03 9.04
C ASN A 10 -3.13 -6.70 7.93
N ALA A 11 -1.84 -6.58 8.25
CA ALA A 11 -0.83 -6.57 7.19
C ALA A 11 -0.86 -7.86 6.34
N PRO A 12 -0.78 -7.75 5.00
CA PRO A 12 -0.59 -8.90 4.12
C PRO A 12 0.68 -9.69 4.46
N LYS A 13 0.76 -10.93 4.00
CA LYS A 13 2.00 -11.70 4.11
C LYS A 13 3.00 -11.23 3.04
N PRO A 14 4.31 -11.13 3.35
CA PRO A 14 5.32 -10.93 2.32
C PRO A 14 5.18 -11.96 1.20
N GLY A 15 5.25 -11.51 -0.05
CA GLY A 15 5.00 -12.31 -1.26
C GLY A 15 3.54 -12.42 -1.68
N GLN A 16 2.59 -11.86 -0.92
CA GLN A 16 1.17 -11.87 -1.28
C GLN A 16 0.85 -10.78 -2.29
N ASP A 17 0.13 -11.12 -3.35
CA ASP A 17 -0.47 -10.15 -4.26
C ASP A 17 -1.58 -9.36 -3.56
N ILE A 18 -1.49 -8.04 -3.66
CA ILE A 18 -2.44 -7.11 -3.06
C ILE A 18 -2.88 -6.04 -4.04
N HIS A 19 -4.08 -5.52 -3.79
CA HIS A 19 -4.66 -4.41 -4.54
C HIS A 19 -4.58 -3.16 -3.66
N LEU A 20 -3.88 -2.14 -4.14
CA LEU A 20 -3.84 -0.83 -3.50
C LEU A 20 -4.68 0.15 -4.32
N VAL A 21 -5.50 0.96 -3.63
CA VAL A 21 -6.32 1.99 -4.24
C VAL A 21 -6.03 3.35 -3.61
N ARG A 22 -5.96 4.39 -4.43
CA ARG A 22 -5.98 5.79 -3.96
C ARG A 22 -7.09 6.57 -4.64
N TRP A 23 -7.64 7.54 -3.93
CA TRP A 23 -8.62 8.48 -4.47
C TRP A 23 -7.92 9.78 -4.86
N ILE A 24 -8.06 10.18 -6.12
CA ILE A 24 -7.46 11.38 -6.67
C ILE A 24 -8.57 12.41 -6.89
N ARG A 25 -8.43 13.55 -6.22
CA ARG A 25 -9.33 14.69 -6.44
C ARG A 25 -8.92 15.42 -7.72
N SER A 26 -9.86 15.57 -8.63
CA SER A 26 -9.73 16.29 -9.90
C SER A 26 -10.76 17.41 -10.00
N ALA A 27 -10.65 18.27 -11.02
CA ALA A 27 -11.59 19.37 -11.25
C ALA A 27 -13.04 18.87 -11.41
N ASP A 28 -13.21 17.71 -12.03
CA ASP A 28 -14.52 17.12 -12.35
C ASP A 28 -15.04 16.15 -11.26
N GLY A 29 -14.35 16.06 -10.11
CA GLY A 29 -14.76 15.20 -8.99
C GLY A 29 -13.65 14.28 -8.50
N TRP A 30 -14.03 13.06 -8.10
CA TRP A 30 -13.10 12.06 -7.58
C TRP A 30 -12.92 10.93 -8.58
N SER A 31 -11.67 10.55 -8.83
CA SER A 31 -11.31 9.33 -9.55
C SER A 31 -10.53 8.39 -8.64
N SER A 32 -10.50 7.10 -8.97
CA SER A 32 -9.64 6.12 -8.28
C SER A 32 -8.49 5.70 -9.19
N GLU A 33 -7.34 5.47 -8.58
CA GLU A 33 -6.23 4.76 -9.19
C GLU A 33 -6.01 3.48 -8.40
N THR A 34 -5.86 2.37 -9.12
CA THR A 34 -5.64 1.04 -8.54
C THR A 34 -4.33 0.47 -9.04
N VAL A 35 -3.58 -0.17 -8.13
CA VAL A 35 -2.33 -0.87 -8.43
C VAL A 35 -2.42 -2.30 -7.90
N LEU A 36 -2.07 -3.25 -8.78
CA LEU A 36 -1.77 -4.63 -8.43
C LEU A 36 -0.27 -4.74 -8.17
N CYS A 37 0.11 -5.32 -7.04
CA CYS A 37 1.52 -5.42 -6.64
C CYS A 37 1.74 -6.53 -5.63
N THR A 38 2.99 -6.98 -5.52
CA THR A 38 3.41 -7.98 -4.54
C THR A 38 3.80 -7.27 -3.24
N TYR A 39 3.16 -7.58 -2.12
CA TYR A 39 3.55 -7.02 -0.83
C TYR A 39 4.91 -7.56 -0.39
N LEU A 40 5.86 -6.68 -0.08
CA LEU A 40 7.18 -7.07 0.45
C LEU A 40 7.27 -6.84 1.96
N ALA A 41 6.89 -5.63 2.38
CA ALA A 41 6.92 -5.19 3.77
C ALA A 41 6.05 -3.94 3.95
N GLY A 42 5.91 -3.46 5.17
CA GLY A 42 5.15 -2.26 5.47
C GLY A 42 5.62 -1.62 6.75
N THR A 43 5.53 -0.31 6.80
CA THR A 43 5.62 0.47 8.04
C THR A 43 4.24 1.07 8.31
N PRO A 44 4.00 1.70 9.47
CA PRO A 44 2.74 2.41 9.71
C PRO A 44 2.44 3.49 8.65
N SER A 45 3.46 4.05 7.99
CA SER A 45 3.31 5.13 7.01
C SER A 45 3.45 4.71 5.55
N HIS A 46 4.07 3.55 5.26
CA HIS A 46 4.35 3.14 3.88
C HIS A 46 4.03 1.67 3.62
N TRP A 47 3.55 1.39 2.42
CA TRP A 47 3.63 0.09 1.78
C TRP A 47 4.98 -0.03 1.08
N VAL A 48 5.63 -1.18 1.22
CA VAL A 48 6.78 -1.57 0.41
C VAL A 48 6.32 -2.72 -0.47
N VAL A 49 6.27 -2.49 -1.77
CA VAL A 49 5.73 -3.45 -2.73
C VAL A 49 6.69 -3.64 -3.88
N GLU A 50 6.56 -4.76 -4.59
CA GLU A 50 7.16 -4.95 -5.90
C GLU A 50 6.10 -4.74 -6.98
N ARG A 51 6.46 -3.98 -8.01
CA ARG A 51 5.64 -3.74 -9.19
C ARG A 51 6.54 -3.73 -10.41
N HIS A 52 6.25 -4.61 -11.37
CA HIS A 52 7.01 -4.74 -12.63
C HIS A 52 8.51 -4.97 -12.41
N GLY A 53 8.87 -5.74 -11.37
CA GLY A 53 10.24 -6.05 -11.00
C GLY A 53 10.94 -4.95 -10.19
N GLU A 54 10.27 -3.82 -9.92
CA GLU A 54 10.83 -2.72 -9.16
C GLU A 54 10.23 -2.64 -7.76
N ARG A 55 11.08 -2.36 -6.78
CA ARG A 55 10.64 -2.07 -5.41
C ARG A 55 10.15 -0.63 -5.32
N VAL A 56 8.88 -0.46 -4.94
CA VAL A 56 8.21 0.84 -4.83
C VAL A 56 7.73 1.06 -3.40
N ASN A 57 7.90 2.28 -2.90
CA ASN A 57 7.33 2.72 -1.63
C ASN A 57 6.10 3.58 -1.90
N LEU A 58 4.95 3.21 -1.33
CA LEU A 58 3.69 3.94 -1.49
C LEU A 58 3.19 4.41 -0.12
N ALA A 59 2.76 5.67 -0.02
CA ALA A 59 2.29 6.24 1.24
C ALA A 59 0.94 5.64 1.64
N ARG A 60 0.81 5.17 2.88
CA ARG A 60 -0.45 4.62 3.45
C ARG A 60 -1.54 5.67 3.65
N ALA A 61 -1.15 6.94 3.76
CA ALA A 61 -2.09 8.04 3.82
C ALA A 61 -2.82 8.26 2.48
N GLU A 62 -2.22 7.83 1.36
CA GLU A 62 -2.81 7.95 0.03
C GLU A 62 -3.39 6.63 -0.47
N TRP A 63 -2.67 5.53 -0.21
CA TRP A 63 -2.99 4.20 -0.72
C TRP A 63 -3.58 3.33 0.39
N ALA A 64 -4.82 2.90 0.20
CA ALA A 64 -5.47 1.91 1.03
C ALA A 64 -5.39 0.53 0.38
N GLN A 65 -5.28 -0.52 1.19
CA GLN A 65 -5.49 -1.88 0.70
C GLN A 65 -6.98 -2.08 0.42
N PHE A 66 -7.31 -2.50 -0.79
CA PHE A 66 -8.64 -2.94 -1.12
C PHE A 66 -8.82 -4.39 -0.65
N ALA A 67 -9.55 -4.58 0.45
CA ALA A 67 -9.89 -5.89 1.00
C ALA A 67 -11.38 -6.15 0.81
N PHE A 68 -11.71 -7.27 0.19
CA PHE A 68 -13.08 -7.78 0.05
C PHE A 68 -13.46 -8.63 1.26
#